data_AF-A0A9D7ZYQ2-F1
#
_entry.id   AF-A0A9D7ZYQ2-F1
#
_cell.length_a   1.000
_cell.length_b   1.000
_cell.length_c   1.000
_cell.angle_alpha   90.00
_cell.angle_beta   90.00
_cell.angle_gamma   90.00
#
_symmetry.space_group_name_H-M   'P 1'
#
loop_
_entity.id
_entity.type
_entity.pdbx_description
1 polymer ?
#
loop_
_entity_poly.entity_id
_entity_poly.type
_entity_poly.pdbx_seq_one_letter_code
_entity_poly.pdbx_strand_id
1 'polypeptide(L)'
;MTSQRELKIAILIMILFLITGIICYASFTPPVPEDPIRMMFQNKAGKVLFTHSVHADDYTTECLDCHHNIEDDETYNCSECHEETGDQDLPSRTDALHAQCQGCHEDLDAGPVECNSCHSL
;
A
#
# COMPACT_ATOMS: atom_id res chain seq x y z
N MET A 1 -26.19 44.27 -10.74
CA MET A 1 -27.18 43.36 -11.36
C MET A 1 -26.56 42.83 -12.64
N THR A 2 -25.99 41.63 -12.61
CA THR A 2 -25.41 40.98 -13.81
C THR A 2 -26.52 40.64 -14.79
N SER A 3 -26.32 40.93 -16.07
CA SER A 3 -27.33 40.63 -17.09
C SER A 3 -27.45 39.12 -17.31
N GLN A 4 -28.62 38.63 -17.70
CA GLN A 4 -28.86 37.22 -18.07
C GLN A 4 -27.87 36.69 -19.13
N ARG A 5 -27.34 37.59 -19.98
CA ARG A 5 -26.31 37.28 -20.97
C ARG A 5 -24.95 37.02 -20.32
N GLU A 6 -24.55 37.85 -19.37
CA GLU A 6 -23.29 37.69 -18.63
C GLU A 6 -23.30 36.41 -17.80
N LEU A 7 -24.44 36.06 -17.18
CA LEU A 7 -24.58 34.81 -16.45
C LEU A 7 -24.41 33.58 -17.35
N LYS A 8 -25.01 33.57 -18.54
CA LYS A 8 -24.85 32.48 -19.52
C LYS A 8 -23.41 32.34 -20.03
N ILE A 9 -22.73 33.47 -20.28
CA ILE A 9 -21.32 33.47 -20.69
C ILE A 9 -20.45 32.91 -19.56
N ALA A 10 -20.67 33.32 -18.32
CA ALA A 10 -19.93 32.81 -17.16
C ALA A 10 -20.13 31.29 -16.98
N ILE A 11 -21.35 30.79 -17.13
CA ILE A 11 -21.65 29.35 -17.06
C ILE A 11 -20.93 28.58 -18.18
N LEU A 12 -20.94 29.09 -19.42
CA LEU A 12 -20.24 28.45 -20.53
C LEU A 12 -18.73 28.37 -20.30
N ILE A 13 -18.12 29.45 -19.80
CA ILE A 13 -16.69 29.47 -19.47
C ILE A 13 -16.37 28.47 -18.34
N MET A 14 -17.22 28.41 -17.31
CA MET A 14 -17.06 27.44 -16.21
C MET A 14 -17.13 25.99 -16.71
N ILE A 15 -18.11 25.68 -17.57
CA ILE A 15 -18.24 24.34 -18.17
C ILE A 15 -17.01 24.01 -19.00
N LEU A 16 -16.48 24.96 -19.79
CA LEU A 16 -15.29 24.74 -20.59
C LEU A 16 -14.05 24.45 -19.74
N PHE A 17 -13.86 25.19 -18.64
CA PHE A 17 -12.75 24.90 -17.70
C PHE A 17 -12.92 23.56 -16.99
N LEU A 18 -14.14 23.20 -16.59
CA LEU A 18 -14.41 21.90 -15.98
C LEU A 18 -14.11 20.75 -16.95
N ILE A 19 -14.58 20.85 -18.19
CA ILE A 19 -14.32 19.86 -19.24
C ILE A 19 -12.81 19.75 -19.51
N THR A 20 -12.12 20.87 -19.63
CA THR A 20 -10.66 20.89 -19.85
C THR A 20 -9.94 20.23 -18.68
N GLY A 21 -10.31 20.54 -17.43
CA GLY A 21 -9.75 19.92 -16.24
C GLY A 21 -9.94 18.40 -16.21
N ILE A 22 -11.14 17.91 -16.57
CA ILE A 22 -11.44 16.47 -16.66
C ILE A 22 -10.57 15.80 -17.73
N ILE A 23 -10.47 16.39 -18.91
CA ILE A 23 -9.65 15.85 -20.02
C ILE A 23 -8.18 15.79 -19.61
N CYS A 24 -7.64 16.85 -19.01
CA CYS A 24 -6.27 16.87 -18.52
C CYS A 24 -6.04 15.79 -17.45
N TYR A 25 -6.96 15.65 -16.48
CA TYR A 25 -6.86 14.62 -15.46
C TYR A 25 -6.85 13.21 -16.07
N ALA A 26 -7.73 12.93 -17.04
CA ALA A 26 -7.83 11.62 -17.68
C ALA A 26 -6.67 11.31 -18.64
N SER A 27 -6.03 12.33 -19.23
CA SER A 27 -4.99 12.14 -20.25
C SER A 27 -3.57 12.05 -19.68
N PHE A 28 -3.35 12.54 -18.46
CA PHE A 28 -2.00 12.66 -17.86
C PHE A 28 -1.87 11.96 -16.51
N THR A 29 -2.57 10.84 -16.30
CA THR A 29 -2.28 9.97 -15.15
C THR A 29 -0.93 9.29 -15.35
N PRO A 30 0.01 9.36 -14.40
CA PRO A 30 1.19 8.50 -14.44
C PRO A 30 0.75 7.03 -14.44
N PRO A 31 1.51 6.13 -15.09
CA PRO A 31 1.23 4.70 -15.02
C PRO A 31 1.21 4.25 -13.56
N VAL A 32 0.29 3.34 -13.24
CA VAL A 32 0.29 2.69 -11.92
C VAL A 32 1.64 1.96 -11.81
N PRO A 33 2.40 2.18 -10.73
CA PRO A 33 3.64 1.44 -10.48
C PRO A 33 3.40 -0.06 -10.57
N GLU A 34 4.36 -0.80 -11.14
CA GLU A 34 4.27 -2.26 -11.23
C GLU A 34 4.24 -2.88 -9.83
N ASP A 35 5.07 -2.37 -8.92
CA ASP A 35 5.11 -2.79 -7.52
C ASP A 35 4.30 -1.87 -6.61
N PRO A 36 3.63 -2.43 -5.57
CA PRO A 36 2.92 -1.61 -4.60
C PRO A 36 3.90 -0.69 -3.87
N ILE A 37 3.62 0.61 -3.82
CA ILE A 37 4.46 1.56 -3.06
C ILE A 37 4.16 1.42 -1.56
N ARG A 38 2.88 1.31 -1.21
CA ARG A 38 2.38 1.23 0.18
C ARG A 38 1.22 0.24 0.27
N MET A 39 1.22 -0.53 1.33
CA MET A 39 0.18 -1.50 1.66
C MET A 39 -0.38 -1.22 3.05
N MET A 40 -1.67 -1.48 3.26
CA MET A 40 -2.31 -1.30 4.55
C MET A 40 -2.87 -2.63 5.02
N PHE A 41 -2.19 -3.27 5.97
CA PHE A 41 -2.66 -4.50 6.57
C PHE A 41 -3.81 -4.19 7.55
N GLN A 42 -4.96 -4.80 7.30
CA GLN A 42 -6.16 -4.66 8.12
C GLN A 42 -6.20 -5.81 9.14
N ASN A 43 -6.20 -5.49 10.42
CA ASN A 43 -6.34 -6.48 11.48
C ASN A 43 -7.07 -5.88 12.70
N LYS A 44 -7.44 -6.73 13.67
CA LYS A 44 -8.22 -6.34 14.86
C LYS A 44 -7.45 -5.46 15.85
N ALA A 45 -6.12 -5.46 15.82
CA ALA A 45 -5.27 -4.72 16.76
C ALA A 45 -4.98 -3.27 16.30
N GLY A 46 -5.34 -2.93 15.06
CA GLY A 46 -5.07 -1.63 14.45
C GLY A 46 -4.43 -1.81 13.08
N LYS A 47 -4.65 -0.86 12.17
CA LYS A 47 -4.12 -0.93 10.81
C LYS A 47 -2.61 -0.71 10.84
N VAL A 48 -1.89 -1.48 10.04
CA VAL A 48 -0.44 -1.36 9.89
C VAL A 48 -0.13 -0.86 8.49
N LEU A 49 0.47 0.32 8.39
CA LEU A 49 0.95 0.86 7.12
C LEU A 49 2.34 0.29 6.84
N PHE A 50 2.44 -0.46 5.75
CA PHE A 50 3.69 -0.98 5.22
C PHE A 50 4.10 -0.23 3.96
N THR A 51 5.38 0.07 3.82
CA THR A 51 5.93 0.80 2.66
C THR A 51 6.84 -0.14 1.88
N HIS A 52 6.25 -0.93 0.98
CA HIS A 52 6.95 -1.97 0.23
C HIS A 52 8.15 -1.41 -0.55
N SER A 53 7.97 -0.31 -1.28
CA SER A 53 9.08 0.41 -1.95
C SER A 53 10.28 0.69 -1.04
N VAL A 54 10.06 1.18 0.18
CA VAL A 54 11.18 1.47 1.10
C VAL A 54 11.88 0.19 1.54
N HIS A 55 11.15 -0.90 1.78
CA HIS A 55 11.76 -2.16 2.19
C HIS A 55 12.50 -2.85 1.03
N ALA A 56 11.95 -2.80 -0.18
CA ALA A 56 12.54 -3.39 -1.37
C ALA A 56 13.73 -2.57 -1.91
N ASP A 57 13.61 -1.25 -1.95
CA ASP A 57 14.58 -0.39 -2.65
C ASP A 57 15.64 0.20 -1.70
N ASP A 58 15.25 0.65 -0.50
CA ASP A 58 16.11 1.45 0.37
C ASP A 58 16.87 0.61 1.42
N TYR A 59 16.30 -0.52 1.85
CA TYR A 59 16.86 -1.35 2.94
C TYR A 59 17.57 -2.62 2.47
N THR A 60 17.79 -2.77 1.16
CA THR A 60 18.52 -3.92 0.55
C THR A 60 17.93 -5.29 0.90
N THR A 61 16.64 -5.36 1.22
CA THR A 61 15.93 -6.63 1.43
C THR A 61 15.70 -7.30 0.09
N GLU A 62 16.04 -8.57 -0.05
CA GLU A 62 15.76 -9.32 -1.27
C GLU A 62 14.27 -9.67 -1.34
N CYS A 63 13.69 -9.74 -2.55
CA CYS A 63 12.27 -10.06 -2.71
C CYS A 63 11.89 -11.38 -2.01
N LEU A 64 12.80 -12.36 -2.05
CA LEU A 64 12.62 -13.69 -1.46
C LEU A 64 12.75 -13.71 0.07
N ASP A 65 13.22 -12.65 0.70
CA ASP A 65 13.26 -12.55 2.17
C ASP A 65 11.85 -12.43 2.76
N CYS A 66 10.88 -11.93 1.99
CA CYS A 66 9.48 -11.85 2.38
C CYS A 66 8.58 -12.74 1.51
N HIS A 67 8.80 -12.74 0.19
CA HIS A 67 8.11 -13.64 -0.74
C HIS A 67 8.85 -14.98 -0.80
N HIS A 68 8.87 -15.69 0.31
CA HIS A 68 9.57 -16.95 0.44
C HIS A 68 8.78 -18.11 -0.20
N ASN A 69 9.49 -19.19 -0.53
CA ASN A 69 8.93 -20.43 -1.07
C ASN A 69 8.09 -20.26 -2.34
N ILE A 70 8.42 -19.27 -3.16
CA ILE A 70 7.86 -19.09 -4.50
C ILE A 70 8.82 -19.65 -5.55
N GLU A 71 8.27 -20.33 -6.55
CA GLU A 71 8.97 -20.70 -7.77
C GLU A 71 8.56 -19.70 -8.87
N ASP A 72 9.52 -19.29 -9.70
CA ASP A 72 9.35 -18.29 -10.78
C ASP A 72 8.99 -16.86 -10.31
N ASP A 73 8.57 -16.01 -11.25
CA ASP A 73 8.23 -14.58 -11.03
C ASP A 73 6.80 -14.38 -10.43
N GLU A 74 6.21 -15.41 -9.81
CA GLU A 74 4.88 -15.32 -9.22
C GLU A 74 4.93 -14.92 -7.73
N THR A 75 4.18 -13.87 -7.38
CA THR A 75 4.01 -13.45 -5.97
C THR A 75 2.64 -13.84 -5.44
N TYR A 76 2.60 -14.54 -4.31
CA TYR A 76 1.34 -14.89 -3.62
C TYR A 76 1.08 -13.97 -2.42
N ASN A 77 -0.19 -13.82 -2.05
CA ASN A 77 -0.53 -13.18 -0.79
C ASN A 77 -0.16 -14.11 0.37
N CYS A 78 0.35 -13.55 1.47
CA CYS A 78 0.71 -14.33 2.66
C CYS A 78 -0.46 -15.21 3.13
N SER A 79 -1.70 -14.74 2.97
CA SER A 79 -2.92 -15.44 3.38
C SER A 79 -3.34 -16.62 2.51
N GLU A 80 -2.69 -16.85 1.38
CA GLU A 80 -2.96 -18.02 0.55
C GLU A 80 -2.39 -19.29 1.18
N CYS A 81 -1.34 -19.16 1.98
CA CYS A 81 -0.79 -20.25 2.78
C CYS A 81 -1.00 -20.01 4.28
N HIS A 82 -0.61 -18.84 4.80
CA HIS A 82 -0.75 -18.53 6.22
C HIS A 82 -2.19 -18.09 6.54
N GLU A 83 -3.00 -19.02 7.05
CA GLU A 83 -4.38 -18.75 7.44
C GLU A 83 -4.50 -17.98 8.78
N GLU A 84 -5.73 -17.71 9.23
CA GLU A 84 -5.99 -17.07 10.53
C GLU A 84 -5.45 -17.91 11.70
N THR A 85 -5.51 -19.23 11.56
CA THR A 85 -4.98 -20.19 12.53
C THR A 85 -3.85 -20.98 11.89
N GLY A 86 -2.72 -21.09 12.58
CA GLY A 86 -1.60 -21.94 12.17
C GLY A 86 -1.78 -23.38 12.64
N ASP A 87 -0.87 -24.24 12.20
CA ASP A 87 -0.72 -25.62 12.62
C ASP A 87 0.73 -25.94 13.04
N GLN A 88 1.10 -27.22 13.05
CA GLN A 88 2.44 -27.67 13.46
C GLN A 88 3.54 -27.31 12.46
N ASP A 89 3.19 -27.21 11.18
CA ASP A 89 4.13 -27.02 10.08
C ASP A 89 4.09 -25.59 9.54
N LEU A 90 2.96 -24.89 9.71
CA LEU A 90 2.77 -23.53 9.21
C LEU A 90 2.25 -22.56 10.30
N PRO A 91 2.96 -21.47 10.60
CA PRO A 91 2.47 -20.47 11.54
C PRO A 91 1.23 -19.75 11.01
N SER A 92 0.42 -19.23 11.92
CA SER A 92 -0.69 -18.36 11.54
C SER A 92 -0.15 -17.11 10.83
N ARG A 93 -0.98 -16.45 10.02
CA ARG A 93 -0.59 -15.18 9.37
C ARG A 93 -0.10 -14.14 10.36
N THR A 94 -0.73 -14.10 11.53
CA THR A 94 -0.38 -13.15 12.58
C THR A 94 1.02 -13.46 13.11
N ASP A 95 1.30 -14.73 13.40
CA ASP A 95 2.60 -15.13 13.96
C ASP A 95 3.70 -15.01 12.90
N ALA A 96 3.41 -15.37 11.64
CA ALA A 96 4.34 -15.22 10.52
C ALA A 96 4.75 -13.76 10.31
N LEU A 97 3.78 -12.83 10.32
CA LEU A 97 4.07 -11.40 10.16
C LEU A 97 4.84 -10.82 11.35
N HIS A 98 4.54 -11.21 12.59
CA HIS A 98 5.34 -10.77 13.73
C HIS A 98 6.76 -11.35 13.65
N ALA A 99 6.92 -12.64 13.34
CA ALA A 99 8.24 -13.25 13.21
C ALA A 99 9.08 -12.57 12.11
N GLN A 100 8.50 -12.32 10.93
CA GLN A 100 9.22 -11.71 9.81
C GLN A 100 9.51 -10.22 10.04
N CYS A 101 8.47 -9.42 10.35
CA CYS A 101 8.61 -7.97 10.43
C CYS A 101 9.31 -7.53 11.71
N GLN A 102 8.86 -8.03 12.88
CA GLN A 102 9.46 -7.67 14.15
C GLN A 102 10.85 -8.28 14.27
N GLY A 103 11.04 -9.54 13.86
CA GLY A 103 12.34 -10.21 13.93
C GLY A 103 13.42 -9.48 13.15
N CYS A 104 13.16 -9.10 11.89
CA CYS A 104 14.13 -8.32 11.11
C CYS A 104 14.44 -6.96 11.75
N HIS A 105 13.43 -6.26 12.29
CA HIS A 105 13.67 -4.99 13.00
C HIS A 105 14.49 -5.16 14.28
N GLU A 106 14.28 -6.25 15.03
CA GLU A 106 15.06 -6.58 16.23
C GLU A 106 16.50 -6.94 15.87
N ASP A 107 16.70 -7.79 14.86
CA ASP A 107 18.03 -8.26 14.43
C ASP A 107 18.92 -7.13 13.92
N LEU A 108 18.32 -6.16 13.22
CA LEU A 108 19.02 -4.98 12.70
C LEU A 108 19.04 -3.79 13.67
N ASP A 109 18.38 -3.90 14.83
CA ASP A 109 18.13 -2.80 15.77
C ASP A 109 17.57 -1.55 15.03
N ALA A 110 16.70 -1.79 14.06
CA ALA A 110 16.20 -0.80 13.12
C ALA A 110 14.73 -1.04 12.78
N GLY A 111 13.86 -0.13 13.22
CA GLY A 111 12.43 -0.17 12.94
C GLY A 111 11.57 -0.39 14.19
N PRO A 112 10.24 -0.35 14.04
CA PRO A 112 9.32 -0.52 15.16
C PRO A 112 9.23 -1.99 15.61
N VAL A 113 9.36 -2.21 16.92
CA VAL A 113 9.19 -3.53 17.58
C VAL A 113 8.07 -3.54 18.62
N GLU A 114 7.64 -2.37 19.08
CA GLU A 114 6.54 -2.23 20.04
C GLU A 114 5.18 -2.31 19.34
N CYS A 115 4.20 -2.94 19.99
CA CYS A 115 2.89 -3.23 19.40
C CYS A 115 2.23 -1.98 18.79
N ASN A 116 2.23 -0.87 19.53
CA ASN A 116 1.59 0.39 19.13
C ASN A 116 2.42 1.21 18.12
N SER A 117 3.67 0.82 17.85
CA SER A 117 4.52 1.48 16.87
C SER A 117 4.18 1.01 15.45
N CYS A 118 3.73 -0.24 15.31
CA CYS A 118 3.17 -0.76 14.06
C CYS A 118 1.65 -0.51 13.99
N HIS A 119 0.90 -0.87 15.04
CA HIS A 119 -0.55 -0.75 15.11
C HIS A 119 -1.00 0.65 15.57
N SER A 120 -0.72 1.65 14.74
CA SER A 120 -0.89 3.06 15.08
C SER A 120 -2.18 3.70 14.55
N LEU A 121 -3.04 2.93 13.85
CA LEU A 121 -4.21 3.42 13.11
C LEU A 121 -5.51 2.64 13.38
#